data_AF-A0A2U1ACL0-F1
#
_entry.id   AF-A0A2U1ACL0-F1
#
_cell.length_a   1.000
_cell.length_b   1.000
_cell.length_c   1.000
_cell.angle_alpha   90.00
_cell.angle_beta   90.00
_cell.angle_gamma   90.00
#
_symmetry.space_group_name_H-M   'P 1'
#
loop_
_entity.id
_entity.type
_entity.pdbx_description
1 polymer ?
#
loop_
_entity_poly.entity_id
_entity_poly.type
_entity_poly.pdbx_seq_one_letter_code
_entity_poly.pdbx_strand_id
1 'polypeptide(L)'
;MYTDDEIRQKQLLARAAGLGGAELLDDMAAVKRDCNGIGAAWMPDRLRDLLGERYPELVVVADIHDRRYALGGGILARWRADWEFLRNGLKMARHCRRIGIAWAVIRMWVLLRLGGAAAFNWER
;
A
#
# COMPACT_ATOMS: atom_id res chain seq x y z
N MET A 1 -13.50 2.91 7.83
CA MET A 1 -12.33 3.58 8.46
C MET A 1 -11.72 2.59 9.43
N TYR A 2 -10.40 2.41 9.43
CA TYR A 2 -9.76 1.44 10.31
C TYR A 2 -9.92 1.80 11.79
N THR A 3 -10.08 0.77 12.61
CA THR A 3 -9.99 0.79 14.06
C THR A 3 -8.53 0.84 14.52
N ASP A 4 -8.31 1.18 15.78
CA ASP A 4 -6.95 1.18 16.35
C ASP A 4 -6.33 -0.21 16.35
N ASP A 5 -7.13 -1.24 16.60
CA ASP A 5 -6.65 -2.61 16.66
C ASP A 5 -6.26 -3.15 15.28
N GLU A 6 -7.02 -2.81 14.22
CA GLU A 6 -6.62 -3.12 12.84
C GLU A 6 -5.28 -2.48 12.48
N ILE A 7 -5.06 -1.22 12.89
CA ILE A 7 -3.79 -0.53 12.62
C ILE A 7 -2.65 -1.17 13.41
N ARG A 8 -2.85 -1.55 14.68
CA ARG A 8 -1.85 -2.27 15.47
C ARG A 8 -1.47 -3.61 14.84
N GLN A 9 -2.46 -4.36 14.35
CA GLN A 9 -2.21 -5.60 13.62
C GLN A 9 -1.39 -5.36 12.34
N LYS A 10 -1.71 -4.31 11.58
CA LYS A 10 -0.94 -3.91 10.39
C LYS A 10 0.49 -3.52 10.75
N GLN A 11 0.71 -2.76 11.83
CA GLN A 11 2.05 -2.42 12.32
C GLN A 11 2.88 -3.68 12.65
N LEU A 12 2.29 -4.63 13.39
CA LEU A 12 2.95 -5.89 13.75
C LEU A 12 3.30 -6.70 12.51
N LEU A 13 2.35 -6.84 11.57
CA LEU A 13 2.56 -7.56 10.32
C LEU A 13 3.65 -6.89 9.45
N ALA A 14 3.61 -5.56 9.31
CA ALA A 14 4.60 -4.82 8.53
C ALA A 14 6.02 -5.01 9.08
N ARG A 15 6.18 -4.95 10.41
CA ARG A 15 7.45 -5.19 11.09
C ARG A 15 7.90 -6.65 10.94
N ALA A 16 7.02 -7.61 11.15
CA ALA A 16 7.31 -9.05 11.00
C ALA A 16 7.71 -9.44 9.57
N ALA A 17 7.08 -8.82 8.56
CA ALA A 17 7.40 -9.03 7.14
C ALA A 17 8.62 -8.20 6.67
N GLY A 18 9.17 -7.33 7.53
CA GLY A 18 10.32 -6.48 7.22
C GLY A 18 10.04 -5.47 6.11
N LEU A 19 8.82 -4.91 6.07
CA LEU A 19 8.42 -3.92 5.07
C LEU A 19 9.15 -2.59 5.31
N GLY A 20 9.59 -1.92 4.23
CA GLY A 20 10.07 -0.55 4.31
C GLY A 20 8.91 0.42 4.55
N GLY A 21 9.13 1.50 5.30
CA GLY A 21 8.09 2.48 5.61
C GLY A 21 7.08 2.02 6.67
N ALA A 22 7.37 0.94 7.42
CA ALA A 22 6.47 0.42 8.45
C ALA A 22 6.18 1.46 9.56
N GLU A 23 7.14 2.35 9.83
CA GLU A 23 7.00 3.48 10.76
C GLU A 23 5.92 4.48 10.33
N LEU A 24 5.56 4.54 9.04
CA LEU A 24 4.47 5.41 8.57
C LEU A 24 3.11 4.99 9.10
N LEU A 25 2.99 3.75 9.59
CA LEU A 25 1.79 3.23 10.23
C LEU A 25 1.68 3.62 11.71
N ASP A 26 2.74 4.19 12.31
CA ASP A 26 2.74 4.61 13.72
C ASP A 26 1.86 5.86 13.93
N ASP A 27 1.69 6.71 12.90
CA ASP A 27 0.71 7.80 12.88
C ASP A 27 -0.69 7.27 12.54
N MET A 28 -1.36 6.72 13.57
CA MET A 28 -2.68 6.09 13.42
C MET A 28 -3.74 7.07 12.91
N ALA A 29 -3.67 8.35 13.28
CA ALA A 29 -4.62 9.36 12.84
C ALA A 29 -4.52 9.58 11.32
N ALA A 30 -3.29 9.66 10.81
CA ALA A 30 -3.06 9.82 9.39
C ALA A 30 -3.33 8.54 8.59
N VAL A 31 -3.09 7.35 9.16
CA VAL A 31 -3.51 6.08 8.56
C VAL A 31 -5.04 6.03 8.38
N LYS A 32 -5.82 6.40 9.40
CA LYS A 32 -7.29 6.42 9.32
C LYS A 32 -7.83 7.38 8.27
N ARG A 33 -7.12 8.51 8.07
CA ARG A 33 -7.52 9.56 7.14
C ARG A 33 -7.15 9.21 5.69
N ASP A 34 -5.94 8.69 5.49
CA ASP A 34 -5.32 8.62 4.17
C ASP A 34 -5.39 7.22 3.54
N CYS A 35 -5.50 6.15 4.34
CA CYS A 35 -5.50 4.77 3.85
C CYS A 35 -6.91 4.22 3.69
N ASN A 36 -7.17 3.51 2.58
CA ASN A 36 -8.52 3.08 2.21
C ASN A 36 -8.61 1.62 1.74
N GLY A 37 -7.59 0.81 1.99
CA GLY A 37 -7.56 -0.59 1.57
C GLY A 37 -6.61 -0.81 0.39
N ILE A 38 -6.97 -1.71 -0.52
CA ILE A 38 -6.17 -2.00 -1.71
C ILE A 38 -6.87 -1.54 -2.99
N GLY A 39 -6.10 -0.99 -3.91
CA GLY A 39 -6.58 -0.49 -5.20
C GLY A 39 -6.71 1.04 -5.21
N ALA A 40 -6.51 1.62 -6.38
CA ALA A 40 -6.51 3.07 -6.54
C ALA A 40 -7.93 3.66 -6.35
N ALA A 41 -8.01 4.93 -5.93
CA ALA A 41 -9.29 5.60 -5.69
C ALA A 41 -10.23 5.66 -6.92
N TRP A 42 -9.69 5.56 -8.14
CA TRP A 42 -10.47 5.51 -9.38
C TRP A 42 -11.03 4.11 -9.70
N MET A 43 -10.59 3.06 -9.00
CA MET A 43 -11.11 1.71 -9.19
C MET A 43 -12.50 1.58 -8.55
N PRO A 44 -13.45 0.87 -9.19
CA PRO A 44 -14.76 0.61 -8.59
C PRO A 44 -14.64 -0.10 -7.23
N ASP A 45 -15.46 0.27 -6.26
CA ASP A 45 -15.40 -0.28 -4.89
C ASP A 45 -15.48 -1.81 -4.85
N ARG A 46 -16.40 -2.40 -5.64
CA ARG A 46 -16.50 -3.87 -5.75
C ARG A 46 -15.20 -4.54 -6.20
N LEU A 47 -14.43 -3.88 -7.06
CA LEU A 47 -13.14 -4.42 -7.51
C LEU A 47 -12.09 -4.30 -6.40
N ARG A 48 -12.11 -3.21 -5.64
CA ARG A 48 -11.21 -2.99 -4.49
C ARG A 48 -11.50 -4.00 -3.37
N ASP A 49 -12.78 -4.24 -3.08
CA ASP A 49 -13.23 -5.26 -2.13
C ASP A 49 -12.75 -6.65 -2.55
N LEU A 50 -12.97 -7.03 -3.82
CA LEU A 50 -12.51 -8.30 -4.36
C LEU A 50 -10.98 -8.45 -4.28
N LEU A 51 -10.22 -7.38 -4.52
CA LEU A 51 -8.77 -7.39 -4.37
C LEU A 51 -8.36 -7.54 -2.89
N GLY A 52 -9.07 -6.89 -1.98
CA GLY A 52 -8.86 -6.99 -0.54
C GLY A 52 -9.14 -8.38 0.01
N GLU A 53 -10.23 -9.02 -0.45
CA GLU A 53 -10.58 -10.39 -0.08
C GLU A 53 -9.58 -11.40 -0.65
N ARG A 54 -9.13 -11.20 -1.90
CA ARG A 54 -8.22 -12.13 -2.58
C ARG A 54 -6.78 -12.02 -2.09
N TYR A 55 -6.35 -10.80 -1.75
CA TYR A 55 -4.99 -10.46 -1.34
C TYR A 55 -4.97 -9.60 -0.07
N PRO A 56 -5.52 -10.09 1.05
CA PRO A 56 -5.58 -9.32 2.30
C PRO A 56 -4.19 -8.91 2.80
N GLU A 57 -3.16 -9.70 2.48
CA GLU A 57 -1.78 -9.46 2.87
C GLU A 57 -1.17 -8.24 2.16
N LEU A 58 -1.73 -7.84 1.03
CA LEU A 58 -1.30 -6.66 0.28
C LEU A 58 -1.94 -5.37 0.77
N VAL A 59 -2.97 -5.43 1.63
CA VAL A 59 -3.60 -4.24 2.17
C VAL A 59 -2.59 -3.41 2.98
N VAL A 60 -1.79 -4.04 3.84
CA VAL A 60 -0.75 -3.30 4.60
C VAL A 60 0.34 -2.72 3.71
N VAL A 61 0.63 -3.37 2.57
CA VAL A 61 1.59 -2.85 1.58
C VAL A 61 1.01 -1.63 0.87
N ALA A 62 -0.28 -1.66 0.54
CA ALA A 62 -1.01 -0.54 -0.02
C ALA A 62 -1.11 0.62 0.97
N ASP A 63 -1.41 0.36 2.26
CA ASP A 63 -1.50 1.42 3.26
C ASP A 63 -0.18 2.21 3.37
N ILE A 64 0.98 1.53 3.39
CA ILE A 64 2.29 2.21 3.39
C ILE A 64 2.47 3.08 2.13
N HIS A 65 2.03 2.60 0.97
CA HIS A 65 2.08 3.36 -0.28
C HIS A 65 1.14 4.57 -0.25
N ASP A 66 -0.08 4.42 0.26
CA ASP A 66 -1.03 5.52 0.47
C ASP A 66 -0.43 6.59 1.39
N ARG A 67 0.24 6.20 2.48
CA ARG A 67 0.95 7.14 3.36
C ARG A 67 2.02 7.92 2.60
N ARG A 68 2.82 7.28 1.75
CA ARG A 68 3.82 7.97 0.91
C ARG A 68 3.17 8.92 -0.09
N TYR A 69 2.06 8.51 -0.71
CA TYR A 69 1.33 9.33 -1.65
C TYR A 69 0.68 10.55 -0.99
N ALA A 70 0.18 10.41 0.24
CA ALA A 70 -0.37 11.50 1.03
C ALA A 70 0.71 12.49 1.47
N LEU A 71 1.87 12.00 1.90
CA LEU A 71 3.04 12.83 2.21
C LEU A 71 3.52 13.62 0.99
N GLY A 72 3.38 13.04 -0.21
CA GLY A 72 3.59 13.75 -1.46
C GLY A 72 5.06 14.01 -1.79
N GLY A 73 5.28 14.99 -2.69
CA GLY A 73 6.61 15.40 -3.12
C GLY A 73 6.70 15.76 -4.61
N GLY A 74 7.92 15.68 -5.15
CA GLY A 74 8.16 15.69 -6.59
C GLY A 74 8.09 14.30 -7.25
N ILE A 75 8.36 14.23 -8.56
CA ILE A 75 8.29 12.99 -9.36
C ILE A 75 9.17 11.86 -8.81
N LEU A 76 10.32 12.21 -8.23
CA LEU A 76 11.23 11.24 -7.62
C LEU A 76 10.64 10.62 -6.35
N ALA A 77 9.90 11.37 -5.55
CA ALA A 77 9.22 10.85 -4.36
C ALA A 77 8.14 9.85 -4.76
N ARG A 78 7.33 10.16 -5.79
CA ARG A 78 6.36 9.23 -6.37
C ARG A 78 7.03 7.95 -6.84
N TRP A 79 8.12 8.04 -7.61
CA TRP A 79 8.81 6.85 -8.11
C TRP A 79 9.39 5.99 -6.98
N ARG A 80 9.93 6.61 -5.94
CA ARG A 80 10.41 5.90 -4.75
C ARG A 80 9.27 5.17 -4.04
N ALA A 81 8.10 5.81 -3.90
CA ALA A 81 6.92 5.19 -3.32
C ALA A 81 6.45 3.98 -4.17
N ASP A 82 6.36 4.12 -5.49
CA ASP A 82 5.97 3.01 -6.38
C ASP A 82 6.97 1.85 -6.29
N TRP A 83 8.27 2.13 -6.24
CA TRP A 83 9.29 1.08 -6.06
C TRP A 83 9.24 0.44 -4.68
N GLU A 84 8.96 1.20 -3.62
CA GLU A 84 8.77 0.68 -2.27
C GLU A 84 7.57 -0.27 -2.22
N PHE A 85 6.45 0.07 -2.87
CA PHE A 85 5.28 -0.80 -2.99
C PHE A 85 5.65 -2.15 -3.61
N LEU A 86 6.36 -2.15 -4.75
CA LEU A 86 6.79 -3.40 -5.41
C LEU A 86 7.70 -4.24 -4.49
N ARG A 87 8.70 -3.62 -3.89
CA ARG A 87 9.65 -4.32 -2.99
C ARG A 87 8.94 -4.90 -1.77
N ASN A 88 8.05 -4.13 -1.14
CA ASN A 88 7.27 -4.58 0.00
C ASN A 88 6.32 -5.72 -0.37
N GLY A 89 5.65 -5.63 -1.53
CA GLY A 89 4.79 -6.69 -2.02
C GLY A 89 5.54 -8.00 -2.30
N LEU A 90 6.76 -7.93 -2.85
CA LEU A 90 7.61 -9.12 -3.03
C LEU A 90 8.09 -9.70 -1.70
N LYS A 91 8.44 -8.85 -0.72
CA LYS A 91 8.76 -9.31 0.65
C LYS A 91 7.56 -10.00 1.29
N MET A 92 6.36 -9.43 1.14
CA MET A 92 5.13 -10.02 1.66
C MET A 92 4.83 -11.36 1.00
N ALA A 93 4.98 -11.47 -0.32
CA ALA A 93 4.84 -12.74 -1.04
C ALA A 93 5.77 -13.83 -0.50
N ARG A 94 7.02 -13.47 -0.16
CA ARG A 94 7.99 -14.36 0.47
C ARG A 94 7.59 -14.72 1.90
N HIS A 95 7.18 -13.74 2.70
CA HIS A 95 6.75 -13.92 4.09
C HIS A 95 5.58 -14.90 4.18
N CYS A 96 4.55 -14.72 3.33
CA CYS A 96 3.38 -15.60 3.28
C CYS A 96 3.61 -16.89 2.47
N ARG A 97 4.79 -17.05 1.85
CA ARG A 97 5.12 -18.18 0.94
C ARG A 97 4.09 -18.38 -0.18
N ARG A 98 3.52 -17.29 -0.70
CA ARG A 98 2.42 -17.29 -1.68
C ARG A 98 2.81 -16.55 -2.96
N ILE A 99 3.24 -17.29 -3.98
CA ILE A 99 3.71 -16.71 -5.26
C ILE A 99 2.64 -15.88 -5.98
N GLY A 100 1.36 -16.19 -5.78
CA GLY A 100 0.24 -15.43 -6.34
C GLY A 100 0.23 -13.96 -5.92
N ILE A 101 0.75 -13.64 -4.72
CA ILE A 101 0.91 -12.26 -4.23
C ILE A 101 1.95 -11.52 -5.09
N ALA A 102 3.07 -12.15 -5.40
CA ALA A 102 4.13 -11.54 -6.22
C ALA A 102 3.60 -11.14 -7.60
N TRP A 103 2.84 -12.03 -8.24
CA TRP A 103 2.20 -11.75 -9.52
C TRP A 103 1.14 -10.64 -9.45
N ALA A 104 0.40 -10.54 -8.34
CA ALA A 104 -0.58 -9.46 -8.15
C ALA A 104 0.13 -8.11 -7.99
N VAL A 105 1.17 -8.05 -7.15
CA VAL A 105 1.97 -6.85 -6.90
C VAL A 105 2.61 -6.31 -8.17
N ILE A 106 3.17 -7.18 -9.02
CA ILE A 106 3.78 -6.75 -10.29
C ILE A 106 2.73 -6.08 -11.18
N ARG A 107 1.53 -6.66 -11.30
CA ARG A 107 0.43 -6.05 -12.09
C ARG A 107 -0.01 -4.72 -11.50
N MET A 108 -0.21 -4.64 -10.19
CA MET A 108 -0.60 -3.42 -9.50
C MET A 108 0.47 -2.32 -9.65
N TRP A 109 1.74 -2.67 -9.55
CA TRP A 109 2.85 -1.74 -9.75
C TRP A 109 2.86 -1.15 -11.17
N VAL A 110 2.61 -1.96 -12.20
CA VAL A 110 2.47 -1.45 -13.57
C VAL A 110 1.31 -0.45 -13.67
N LEU A 111 0.16 -0.75 -13.06
CA LEU A 111 -0.98 0.17 -13.02
C LEU A 111 -0.66 1.49 -12.29
N LEU A 112 0.08 1.42 -11.17
CA LEU A 112 0.54 2.62 -10.43
C LEU A 112 1.48 3.48 -11.28
N ARG A 113 2.36 2.87 -12.07
CA ARG A 113 3.26 3.61 -12.97
C ARG A 113 2.48 4.37 -14.04
N LEU A 114 1.45 3.74 -14.60
CA LEU A 114 0.62 4.31 -15.66
C LEU A 114 -0.39 5.34 -15.14
N GLY A 115 -1.03 5.09 -13.99
CA GLY A 115 -2.18 5.89 -13.51
C GLY A 115 -2.05 6.51 -12.13
N GLY A 116 -0.99 6.20 -11.37
CA GLY A 116 -0.83 6.67 -9.98
C GLY A 116 -0.61 8.18 -9.84
N ALA A 117 -0.22 8.87 -10.92
CA ALA A 117 0.01 10.32 -10.88
C ALA A 117 -1.21 11.13 -10.42
N ALA A 118 -2.43 10.65 -10.71
CA ALA A 118 -3.67 11.32 -10.34
C ALA A 118 -3.98 11.27 -8.83
N ALA A 119 -3.43 10.28 -8.11
CA ALA A 119 -3.63 10.11 -6.68
C ALA A 119 -2.47 10.63 -5.83
N PHE A 120 -1.38 11.07 -6.46
CA PHE A 120 -0.19 11.54 -5.76
C PHE A 120 -0.33 13.01 -5.35
N ASN A 121 0.02 13.32 -4.10
CA ASN A 121 0.03 14.69 -3.61
C ASN A 121 1.27 15.44 -4.14
N TRP A 122 1.15 16.05 -5.31
CA TRP A 122 2.21 16.88 -5.87
C TRP A 122 2.44 18.09 -4.98
N GLU A 123 3.71 18.41 -4.72
CA GLU A 123 4.07 19.64 -4.03
C GLU A 123 3.34 20.86 -4.63
N ARG A 124 2.70 21.62 -3.75
CA ARG A 124 2.21 22.99 -3.97
C ARG A 124 3.39 23.96 -3.93
#